data_AF-A0A0V0I764-F1
#
_entry.id   AF-A0A0V0I764-F1
#
_cell.length_a   1.000
_cell.length_b   1.000
_cell.length_c   1.000
_cell.angle_alpha   90.00
_cell.angle_beta   90.00
_cell.angle_gamma   90.00
#
_symmetry.space_group_name_H-M   'P 1'
#
loop_
_entity.id
_entity.type
_entity.pdbx_description
1 polymer ?
#
loop_
_entity_poly.entity_id
_entity_poly.type
_entity_poly.pdbx_seq_one_letter_code
_entity_poly.pdbx_strand_id
1 'polypeptide(L)'
;MISIGLSGTVSTRIANELGAGHPQIARLALHVVLAVTVIKGIVLGLIILLLRNVWGYAYSNETEVVRYIAIMMPLLATSNFIDGLQCVLSGALRGFGWQKIGAIINLGSYYFVGIPCAVLMAFVLHIGGK
;
A
#
# COMPACT_ATOMS: atom_id res chain seq x y z
N MET A 1 -7.27 2.16 6.35
CA MET A 1 -7.51 1.65 7.73
C MET A 1 -7.29 0.13 7.86
N ILE A 2 -7.84 -0.72 6.97
CA ILE A 2 -7.68 -2.19 7.07
C ILE A 2 -6.20 -2.64 7.06
N SER A 3 -5.36 -2.05 6.20
CA SER A 3 -3.93 -2.39 6.12
C SER A 3 -3.15 -2.06 7.40
N ILE A 4 -3.53 -0.98 8.10
CA ILE A 4 -2.89 -0.55 9.36
C ILE A 4 -3.24 -1.54 10.49
N GLY A 5 -4.50 -1.98 10.55
CA GLY A 5 -4.93 -3.03 11.48
C GLY A 5 -4.14 -4.33 11.27
N LEU A 6 -4.02 -4.78 10.02
CA LEU A 6 -3.19 -5.95 9.67
C LEU A 6 -1.72 -5.76 10.05
N SER A 7 -1.17 -4.56 9.82
CA SER A 7 0.20 -4.21 10.24
C SER A 7 0.40 -4.32 11.75
N GLY A 8 -0.59 -3.95 12.57
CA GLY A 8 -0.52 -4.09 14.03
C GLY A 8 -0.53 -5.57 14.45
N THR A 9 -1.49 -6.33 13.93
CA THR A 9 -1.66 -7.76 14.24
C THR A 9 -0.45 -8.60 13.82
N VAL A 10 0.14 -8.32 12.64
CA VAL A 10 1.34 -9.05 12.21
C VAL A 10 2.55 -8.71 13.07
N SER A 11 2.69 -7.44 13.48
CA SER A 11 3.77 -7.00 14.35
C SER A 11 3.71 -7.71 15.71
N THR A 12 2.53 -7.78 16.32
CA THR A 12 2.35 -8.46 17.61
C THR A 12 2.54 -9.96 17.48
N ARG A 13 2.01 -10.59 16.41
CA ARG A 13 2.17 -12.03 16.21
C ARG A 13 3.63 -12.43 15.98
N ILE A 14 4.34 -11.72 15.10
CA ILE A 14 5.76 -11.99 14.84
C ILE A 14 6.59 -11.77 16.11
N ALA A 15 6.35 -10.68 16.84
CA ALA A 15 7.07 -10.41 18.08
C ALA A 15 6.85 -11.51 19.14
N ASN A 16 5.61 -12.00 19.27
CA ASN A 16 5.28 -13.06 20.22
C ASN A 16 5.92 -14.41 19.85
N GLU A 17 5.86 -14.82 18.59
CA GLU A 17 6.47 -16.07 18.12
C GLU A 17 8.00 -16.04 18.18
N LEU A 18 8.60 -14.87 17.91
CA LEU A 18 10.03 -14.67 18.02
C LEU A 18 10.49 -14.67 19.48
N GLY A 19 9.73 -14.03 20.38
CA GLY A 19 9.97 -14.04 21.82
C GLY A 19 9.82 -15.44 22.45
N ALA A 20 8.96 -16.29 21.88
CA ALA A 20 8.78 -17.69 22.28
C ALA A 20 9.87 -18.64 21.72
N GLY A 21 10.82 -18.14 20.93
CA GLY A 21 11.90 -18.96 20.34
C GLY A 21 11.46 -19.81 19.13
N HIS A 22 10.34 -19.49 18.48
CA HIS A 22 9.80 -20.22 17.33
C HIS A 22 9.93 -19.43 16.01
N PRO A 23 11.14 -19.30 15.43
CA PRO A 23 11.37 -18.49 14.23
C PRO A 23 10.67 -19.03 12.98
N GLN A 24 10.42 -20.35 12.92
CA GLN A 24 9.71 -20.97 11.80
C GLN A 24 8.24 -20.53 11.75
N ILE A 25 7.58 -20.43 12.91
CA ILE A 25 6.18 -19.99 13.02
C ILE A 25 6.07 -18.49 12.69
N ALA A 26 7.05 -17.69 13.11
CA ALA A 26 7.13 -16.27 12.73
C ALA A 26 7.21 -16.07 11.21
N ARG A 27 7.98 -16.91 10.49
CA ARG A 27 8.02 -16.89 9.02
C ARG A 27 6.69 -17.29 8.41
N LEU A 28 6.01 -18.29 8.96
CA LEU A 28 4.69 -18.70 8.47
C LEU A 28 3.65 -17.59 8.66
N ALA A 29 3.66 -16.91 9.81
CA ALA A 29 2.80 -15.76 10.07
C ALA A 29 3.01 -14.64 9.04
N LEU A 30 4.26 -14.37 8.65
CA LEU A 30 4.58 -13.41 7.60
C LEU A 30 3.97 -13.80 6.24
N HIS A 31 4.14 -15.06 5.82
CA HIS A 31 3.60 -15.54 4.54
C HIS A 31 2.06 -15.46 4.51
N VAL A 32 1.40 -15.85 5.60
CA VAL A 32 -0.07 -15.78 5.70
C VAL A 32 -0.54 -14.34 5.58
N VAL A 33 0.09 -13.39 6.29
CA VAL A 33 -0.33 -11.98 6.22
C VAL A 33 -0.04 -11.38 4.85
N LEU A 34 1.05 -11.76 4.18
CA LEU A 34 1.31 -11.34 2.80
C LEU A 34 0.22 -11.86 1.85
N ALA A 35 -0.18 -13.13 1.95
CA ALA A 35 -1.26 -13.70 1.16
C ALA A 35 -2.59 -12.96 1.40
N VAL A 36 -2.95 -12.71 2.66
CA VAL A 36 -4.16 -11.94 3.01
C VAL A 36 -4.11 -10.53 2.44
N THR A 37 -2.94 -9.89 2.44
CA THR A 37 -2.75 -8.54 1.91
C THR A 37 -2.94 -8.49 0.40
N VAL A 38 -2.40 -9.48 -0.32
CA VAL A 38 -2.57 -9.63 -1.77
C VAL A 38 -4.04 -9.86 -2.12
N ILE A 39 -4.71 -10.80 -1.42
CA ILE A 39 -6.13 -11.09 -1.63
C ILE A 39 -6.98 -9.83 -1.38
N LYS A 40 -6.77 -9.15 -0.24
CA LYS A 40 -7.43 -7.88 0.06
C LYS A 40 -7.19 -6.85 -1.04
N GLY A 41 -5.96 -6.75 -1.52
CA GLY A 41 -5.57 -5.82 -2.57
C GLY A 41 -6.29 -6.08 -3.89
N ILE A 42 -6.38 -7.34 -4.32
CA ILE A 42 -7.12 -7.76 -5.52
C ILE A 42 -8.61 -7.44 -5.37
N VAL A 43 -9.22 -7.82 -4.24
CA VAL A 43 -10.64 -7.59 -3.98
C VAL A 43 -10.95 -6.09 -3.98
N LEU A 44 -10.15 -5.28 -3.28
CA LEU A 44 -10.36 -3.83 -3.22
C LEU A 44 -10.13 -3.18 -4.59
N GLY A 45 -9.10 -3.59 -5.32
CA GLY A 45 -8.82 -3.11 -6.67
C GLY A 45 -9.95 -3.43 -7.65
N LEU A 46 -10.51 -4.64 -7.57
CA LEU A 46 -11.64 -5.06 -8.39
C LEU A 46 -12.90 -4.24 -8.07
N ILE A 47 -13.19 -4.01 -6.79
CA ILE A 47 -14.30 -3.17 -6.34
C ILE A 47 -14.14 -1.74 -6.88
N ILE A 48 -12.95 -1.15 -6.75
CA ILE A 48 -12.67 0.20 -7.27
C ILE A 48 -12.86 0.24 -8.80
N LEU A 49 -12.37 -0.76 -9.54
CA LEU A 49 -12.53 -0.81 -10.99
C LEU A 49 -13.99 -0.99 -11.43
N LEU A 50 -14.75 -1.85 -10.75
CA LEU A 50 -16.18 -2.09 -11.02
C LEU A 50 -17.02 -0.84 -10.74
N LEU A 51 -16.74 -0.15 -9.63
CA LEU A 51 -17.49 1.03 -9.23
C LEU A 51 -16.94 2.34 -9.83
N ARG A 52 -15.98 2.26 -10.76
CA ARG A 52 -15.37 3.40 -11.49
C ARG A 52 -16.38 4.42 -12.02
N ASN A 53 -17.48 3.95 -12.59
CA ASN A 53 -18.46 4.83 -13.22
C ASN A 53 -19.54 5.35 -12.26
N VAL A 54 -19.64 4.80 -11.04
CA VAL A 54 -20.67 5.18 -10.06
C VAL A 54 -20.09 6.10 -8.98
N TRP A 55 -18.81 5.93 -8.61
CA TRP A 55 -18.16 6.76 -7.57
C TRP A 55 -18.07 8.23 -7.94
N GLY A 56 -17.88 8.56 -9.23
CA GLY A 56 -17.82 9.95 -9.67
C GLY A 56 -19.12 10.70 -9.39
N TYR A 57 -20.27 10.05 -9.62
CA TYR A 57 -21.59 10.63 -9.38
C TYR A 57 -21.92 10.82 -7.89
N ALA A 58 -21.20 10.16 -6.99
CA ALA A 58 -21.37 10.37 -5.55
C ALA A 58 -20.79 11.72 -5.08
N TYR A 59 -19.84 12.31 -5.83
CA TYR A 59 -19.17 13.56 -5.47
C TYR A 59 -19.53 14.74 -6.37
N SER A 60 -19.87 14.50 -7.64
CA SER A 60 -20.27 15.57 -8.57
C SER A 60 -21.19 15.04 -9.68
N ASN A 61 -22.17 15.85 -10.08
CA ASN A 61 -23.01 15.58 -11.26
C ASN A 61 -22.35 16.08 -12.56
N GLU A 62 -21.21 16.78 -12.49
CA GLU A 62 -20.49 17.25 -13.67
C GLU A 62 -19.76 16.09 -14.36
N THR A 63 -20.15 15.82 -15.61
CA THR A 63 -19.66 14.68 -16.39
C THR A 63 -18.15 14.73 -16.65
N GLU A 64 -17.56 15.93 -16.71
CA GLU A 64 -16.11 16.12 -16.83
C GLU A 64 -15.35 15.60 -15.59
N VAL A 65 -15.87 15.90 -14.39
CA VAL A 65 -15.29 15.44 -13.11
C VAL A 65 -15.41 13.93 -12.98
N VAL A 66 -16.57 13.36 -13.34
CA VAL A 66 -16.79 11.90 -13.34
C VAL A 66 -15.80 11.21 -14.27
N ARG A 67 -15.59 11.74 -15.49
CA ARG A 67 -14.65 11.18 -16.46
C ARG A 67 -13.20 11.26 -15.97
N TYR A 68 -12.82 12.36 -15.33
CA TYR A 68 -11.49 12.53 -14.77
C TYR A 68 -11.22 11.55 -13.62
N ILE A 69 -12.16 11.42 -12.68
CA ILE A 69 -12.11 10.42 -11.60
C ILE A 69 -12.00 9.02 -12.21
N ALA A 70 -12.77 8.72 -13.24
CA ALA A 70 -12.74 7.43 -13.89
C ALA A 70 -11.33 7.10 -14.45
N ILE A 71 -10.64 8.06 -15.07
CA ILE A 71 -9.27 7.89 -15.57
C ILE A 71 -8.26 7.70 -14.43
N MET A 72 -8.47 8.36 -13.28
CA MET A 72 -7.60 8.25 -12.11
C MET A 72 -7.85 6.99 -11.25
N MET A 73 -9.04 6.41 -11.31
CA MET A 73 -9.43 5.25 -10.49
C MET A 73 -8.50 4.03 -10.61
N PRO A 74 -8.03 3.62 -11.81
CA PRO A 74 -7.02 2.56 -11.92
C PRO A 74 -5.70 2.92 -11.21
N LEU A 75 -5.24 4.17 -11.34
CA LEU A 75 -4.03 4.64 -10.67
C LEU A 75 -4.18 4.61 -9.14
N LEU A 76 -5.35 5.01 -8.64
CA LEU A 76 -5.70 4.95 -7.22
C LEU A 76 -5.78 3.51 -6.70
N ALA A 77 -6.33 2.58 -7.50
CA ALA A 77 -6.40 1.16 -7.16
C ALA A 77 -5.00 0.55 -7.03
N THR A 78 -4.11 0.80 -8.00
CA THR A 78 -2.72 0.34 -7.96
C THR A 78 -1.96 0.97 -6.79
N SER A 79 -2.16 2.26 -6.53
CA SER A 79 -1.50 2.96 -5.41
C SER A 79 -1.94 2.38 -4.06
N ASN A 80 -3.24 2.12 -3.88
CA ASN A 80 -3.76 1.46 -2.66
C ASN A 80 -3.22 0.05 -2.45
N PHE A 81 -3.00 -0.69 -3.55
CA PHE A 81 -2.40 -2.02 -3.49
C PHE A 81 -0.96 -1.96 -2.96
N ILE A 82 -0.15 -1.05 -3.52
CA ILE A 82 1.25 -0.84 -3.12
C ILE A 82 1.33 -0.34 -1.67
N ASP A 83 0.51 0.63 -1.29
CA ASP A 83 0.45 1.16 0.08
C ASP A 83 0.07 0.06 1.09
N GLY A 84 -0.89 -0.80 0.73
CA GLY A 84 -1.28 -1.95 1.56
C GLY A 84 -0.11 -2.91 1.83
N LEU A 85 0.68 -3.23 0.80
CA LEU A 85 1.89 -4.04 0.94
C LEU A 85 2.93 -3.33 1.80
N GLN A 86 3.24 -2.06 1.51
CA GLN A 86 4.23 -1.28 2.27
C GLN A 86 3.88 -1.22 3.77
N CYS A 87 2.60 -1.01 4.10
CA CYS A 87 2.12 -0.95 5.48
C CYS A 87 2.36 -2.28 6.22
N VAL A 88 2.02 -3.41 5.59
CA VAL A 88 2.15 -4.75 6.17
C VAL A 88 3.60 -5.16 6.35
N LEU A 89 4.45 -4.92 5.34
CA LEU A 89 5.89 -5.17 5.45
C LEU A 89 6.53 -4.30 6.54
N SER A 90 6.14 -3.03 6.65
CA SER A 90 6.60 -2.16 7.74
C SER A 90 6.13 -2.64 9.12
N GLY A 91 4.94 -3.22 9.21
CA GLY A 91 4.45 -3.93 10.39
C GLY A 91 5.30 -5.14 10.76
N ALA A 92 5.63 -5.97 9.77
CA ALA A 92 6.48 -7.13 9.98
C ALA A 92 7.89 -6.74 10.45
N LEU A 93 8.51 -5.74 9.83
CA LEU A 93 9.82 -5.21 10.23
C LEU A 93 9.83 -4.71 11.69
N ARG A 94 8.73 -4.07 12.13
CA ARG A 94 8.54 -3.70 13.53
C ARG A 94 8.45 -4.92 14.44
N GLY A 95 7.72 -5.96 14.02
CA GLY A 95 7.62 -7.23 14.75
C GLY A 95 8.96 -7.95 14.93
N PHE A 96 9.88 -7.83 13.96
CA PHE A 96 11.25 -8.35 14.07
C PHE A 96 12.20 -7.47 14.90
N GLY A 97 11.76 -6.28 15.35
CA GLY A 97 12.61 -5.30 16.01
C GLY A 97 13.52 -4.50 15.06
N TRP A 98 13.41 -4.70 13.75
CA TRP A 98 14.24 -4.07 12.71
C TRP A 98 13.70 -2.72 12.23
N GLN A 99 12.89 -2.07 13.06
CA GLN A 99 12.27 -0.78 12.74
C GLN A 99 13.28 0.31 12.35
N LYS A 100 14.49 0.32 12.94
CA LYS A 100 15.54 1.30 12.59
C LYS A 100 16.02 1.15 11.15
N ILE A 101 16.24 -0.10 10.71
CA ILE A 101 16.65 -0.40 9.34
C ILE A 101 15.53 -0.03 8.36
N GLY A 102 14.29 -0.40 8.69
CA GLY A 102 13.12 -0.02 7.89
C GLY A 102 12.95 1.49 7.76
N ALA A 103 13.17 2.25 8.83
CA ALA A 103 13.08 3.71 8.81
C ALA A 103 14.15 4.35 7.92
N ILE A 104 15.40 3.90 8.00
CA ILE A 104 16.50 4.42 7.16
C ILE A 104 16.22 4.15 5.68
N ILE A 105 15.79 2.93 5.35
CA ILE A 105 15.45 2.56 3.97
C ILE A 105 14.27 3.38 3.45
N ASN A 106 13.23 3.56 4.26
CA ASN A 106 12.04 4.34 3.90
C ASN A 106 12.42 5.81 3.63
N LEU A 107 13.20 6.42 4.52
CA LEU A 107 13.68 7.79 4.35
C LEU A 107 14.54 7.93 3.08
N GLY A 108 15.50 7.02 2.88
CA GLY A 108 16.34 7.02 1.69
C GLY A 108 15.54 6.87 0.41
N SER A 109 14.57 5.95 0.39
CA SER A 109 13.71 5.70 -0.76
C SER A 109 12.85 6.92 -1.11
N TYR A 110 12.18 7.56 -0.14
CA TYR A 110 11.33 8.70 -0.44
C TYR A 110 12.13 9.95 -0.86
N TYR A 111 13.25 10.23 -0.22
CA TYR A 111 14.01 11.45 -0.47
C TYR A 111 14.97 11.33 -1.65
N PHE A 112 15.77 10.26 -1.73
CA PHE A 112 16.77 10.12 -2.80
C PHE A 112 16.22 9.50 -4.07
N VAL A 113 15.14 8.72 -4.02
CA VAL A 113 14.56 8.08 -5.21
C VAL A 113 13.22 8.73 -5.56
N GLY A 114 12.35 8.92 -4.57
CA GLY A 114 11.03 9.51 -4.76
C GLY A 114 11.08 10.91 -5.34
N ILE A 115 11.87 11.82 -4.75
CA ILE A 115 11.96 13.21 -5.22
C ILE A 115 12.55 13.31 -6.64
N PRO A 116 13.69 12.68 -6.98
CA PRO A 116 14.20 12.73 -8.35
C PRO A 116 13.27 12.10 -9.37
N CYS A 117 12.63 10.96 -9.05
CA CYS A 117 11.64 10.34 -9.93
C CYS A 117 10.41 11.25 -10.11
N ALA A 118 9.92 11.92 -9.07
CA ALA A 118 8.79 12.85 -9.16
C ALA A 118 9.13 14.05 -10.05
N VAL A 119 10.32 14.63 -9.90
CA VAL A 119 10.80 15.73 -10.75
C VAL A 119 10.93 15.26 -12.21
N LEU A 120 11.51 14.09 -12.46
CA LEU A 120 11.62 13.53 -13.81
C LEU A 120 10.24 13.27 -14.44
N MET A 121 9.30 12.68 -13.69
CA MET A 121 7.94 12.44 -14.20
C MET A 121 7.17 13.72 -14.46
N ALA A 122 7.32 14.73 -13.60
CA ALA A 122 6.63 16.01 -13.73
C ALA A 122 7.18 16.85 -14.91
N PHE A 123 8.50 16.96 -15.05
CA PHE A 123 9.12 17.89 -16.00
C PHE A 123 9.54 17.26 -17.33
N VAL A 124 9.94 15.98 -17.35
CA VAL A 124 10.42 15.31 -18.58
C VAL A 124 9.29 14.58 -19.27
N LEU A 125 8.57 13.73 -18.53
CA LEU A 125 7.53 12.87 -19.09
C LEU A 125 6.19 13.59 -19.29
N HIS A 126 6.01 14.81 -18.76
CA HIS A 126 4.74 15.56 -18.81
C HIS A 126 3.53 14.67 -18.42
N ILE A 127 3.72 13.73 -17.50
CA ILE A 127 2.62 12.96 -16.87
C ILE A 127 2.04 13.86 -15.78
N GLY A 128 1.55 15.03 -16.20
CA GLY A 128 0.62 15.87 -15.45
C GLY A 128 -0.74 15.65 -16.08
N GLY A 129 -1.75 15.34 -15.26
CA GLY A 129 -3.11 15.12 -15.75
C GLY A 129 -3.55 16.27 -16.66
N LYS A 130 -4.02 15.92 -17.86
CA LYS A 130 -4.82 16.83 -18.68
C LYS A 130 -6.17 17.02 -18.03
#